data_AF-A0A1F8TGC6-F1
#
_entry.id   AF-A0A1F8TGC6-F1
#
_cell.length_a   1.000
_cell.length_b   1.000
_cell.length_c   1.000
_cell.angle_alpha   90.00
_cell.angle_beta   90.00
_cell.angle_gamma   90.00
#
_symmetry.space_group_name_H-M   'P 1'
#
loop_
_entity.id
_entity.type
_entity.pdbx_description
1 polymer ?
#
loop_
_entity_poly.entity_id
_entity_poly.type
_entity_poly.pdbx_seq_one_letter_code
_entity_poly.pdbx_strand_id
1 'polypeptide(L)'
;MEELTALIAVLTGLVVRFGIPLGLTALAAWGLRRLDAHWQAEGETLRQRAHSLGAAGHQVRCWEIRDCPAEERESCLAYGRADVPCWQVFRETGGRLPEPCLTCHVFRDVPAPIAA
;
A
#
# COMPACT_ATOMS: atom_id res chain seq x y z
N MET A 1 -31.83 53.02 15.11
CA MET A 1 -31.79 51.81 15.96
C MET A 1 -32.36 50.62 15.19
N GLU A 2 -33.54 50.76 14.58
CA GLU A 2 -34.21 49.71 13.79
C GLU A 2 -33.38 49.15 12.62
N GLU A 3 -32.76 50.01 11.81
CA GLU A 3 -31.87 49.60 10.69
C GLU A 3 -30.67 48.76 11.15
N LEU A 4 -30.08 49.12 12.30
CA LEU A 4 -28.96 48.39 12.88
C LEU A 4 -29.40 46.99 13.34
N THR A 5 -30.55 46.90 13.99
CA THR A 5 -31.13 45.60 14.38
C THR A 5 -31.49 44.73 13.17
N ALA A 6 -32.02 45.33 12.09
CA ALA A 6 -32.32 44.61 10.86
C ALA A 6 -31.05 44.05 10.20
N LEU A 7 -29.99 44.87 10.10
CA LEU A 7 -28.70 44.45 9.58
C LEU A 7 -28.10 43.30 10.40
N ILE A 8 -28.12 43.41 11.74
CA ILE A 8 -27.60 42.37 12.63
C ILE A 8 -28.39 41.05 12.47
N ALA A 9 -29.71 41.11 12.33
CA ALA A 9 -30.55 39.93 12.14
C ALA A 9 -30.22 39.21 10.83
N VAL A 10 -30.03 39.97 9.73
CA VAL A 10 -29.65 39.40 8.42
C VAL A 10 -28.26 38.76 8.49
N LEU A 11 -27.28 39.45 9.08
CA LEU A 11 -25.91 38.92 9.22
C LEU A 11 -25.87 37.67 10.10
N THR A 12 -26.62 37.66 11.20
CA THR A 12 -26.71 36.50 12.09
C THR A 12 -27.31 35.31 11.35
N GLY A 13 -28.40 35.52 10.60
CA GLY A 13 -29.00 34.46 9.78
C GLY A 13 -28.03 33.92 8.71
N LEU A 14 -27.24 34.79 8.09
CA LEU A 14 -26.22 34.40 7.11
C LEU A 14 -25.09 33.59 7.75
N VAL A 15 -24.55 34.05 8.88
CA VAL A 15 -23.47 33.34 9.59
C VAL A 15 -23.95 31.99 10.12
N VAL A 16 -25.16 31.92 10.68
CA VAL A 16 -25.72 30.66 11.18
C VAL A 16 -25.93 29.66 10.04
N ARG A 17 -26.38 30.11 8.86
CA ARG A 17 -26.66 29.21 7.73
C ARG A 17 -25.46 28.87 6.87
N PHE A 18 -24.46 29.75 6.76
CA PHE A 18 -23.29 29.52 5.92
C PHE A 18 -22.01 29.37 6.71
N GLY A 19 -21.80 30.22 7.71
CA GLY A 19 -20.61 30.16 8.57
C GLY A 19 -20.53 28.86 9.37
N ILE A 20 -21.63 28.42 9.98
CA ILE A 20 -21.64 27.17 10.77
C ILE A 20 -21.38 25.94 9.87
N PRO A 21 -22.10 25.72 8.75
CA PRO A 21 -21.81 24.56 7.89
C PRO A 21 -20.42 24.57 7.28
N LEU A 22 -19.92 25.73 6.84
CA LEU A 22 -18.55 25.85 6.30
C LEU A 22 -17.51 25.62 7.39
N GLY A 23 -17.72 26.15 8.59
CA GLY A 23 -16.84 25.95 9.73
C GLY A 23 -16.76 24.48 10.16
N LEU A 24 -17.92 23.82 10.26
CA LEU A 24 -17.98 22.40 10.62
C LEU A 24 -17.32 21.51 9.57
N THR A 25 -17.58 21.76 8.28
CA THR A 25 -16.96 20.99 7.19
C THR A 25 -15.45 21.23 7.13
N ALA A 26 -14.98 22.46 7.29
CA ALA A 26 -13.56 22.78 7.36
C ALA A 26 -12.87 22.09 8.54
N LEU A 27 -13.51 22.10 9.72
CA LEU A 27 -12.99 21.47 10.93
C LEU A 27 -12.95 19.94 10.80
N ALA A 28 -13.99 19.33 10.23
CA ALA A 28 -14.01 17.90 9.93
C ALA A 28 -12.91 17.52 8.91
N ALA A 29 -12.78 18.29 7.83
CA ALA A 29 -11.73 18.07 6.83
C ALA A 29 -10.32 18.21 7.44
N TRP A 30 -10.11 19.18 8.32
CA TRP A 30 -8.85 19.35 9.03
C TRP A 30 -8.56 18.16 9.96
N GLY A 31 -9.56 17.69 10.72
CA GLY A 31 -9.43 16.52 11.60
C GLY A 31 -9.09 15.25 10.82
N LEU A 32 -9.81 14.99 9.73
CA LEU A 32 -9.56 13.82 8.87
C LEU A 32 -8.17 13.87 8.23
N ARG A 33 -7.74 15.02 7.70
CA ARG A 33 -6.39 15.17 7.12
C ARG A 33 -5.29 14.94 8.15
N ARG A 34 -5.49 15.35 9.39
CA ARG A 34 -4.52 15.14 10.47
C ARG A 34 -4.38 13.65 10.80
N LEU A 35 -5.50 12.93 10.88
CA LEU A 35 -5.49 11.49 11.12
C LEU A 35 -4.87 10.73 9.94
N ASP A 36 -5.25 11.13 8.72
CA ASP A 36 -4.72 10.53 7.50
C ASP A 36 -3.21 10.71 7.37
N ALA A 37 -2.69 11.92 7.65
CA ALA A 37 -1.25 12.19 7.64
C ALA A 37 -0.47 11.30 8.62
N HIS A 38 -1.06 10.97 9.77
CA HIS A 38 -0.45 10.05 10.74
C HIS A 38 -0.35 8.63 10.17
N TRP A 39 -1.42 8.11 9.57
CA TRP A 39 -1.42 6.77 8.98
C TRP A 39 -0.58 6.67 7.70
N GLN A 40 -0.51 7.75 6.92
CA GLN A 40 0.38 7.79 5.75
C GLN A 40 1.85 7.68 6.14
N ALA A 41 2.26 8.34 7.24
CA ALA A 41 3.63 8.24 7.74
C ALA A 41 3.98 6.81 8.18
N GLU A 42 3.06 6.10 8.84
CA GLU A 42 3.24 4.68 9.19
C GLU A 42 3.27 3.81 7.92
N GLY A 43 2.37 4.06 6.97
CA GLY A 43 2.29 3.34 5.69
C GLY A 43 3.54 3.48 4.84
N GLU A 44 4.20 4.65 4.84
CA GLU A 44 5.43 4.87 4.07
C GLU A 44 6.59 4.04 4.62
N THR A 45 6.74 3.95 5.95
CA THR A 45 7.76 3.07 6.55
C THR A 45 7.53 1.59 6.22
N LEU A 46 6.26 1.15 6.24
CA LEU A 46 5.88 -0.21 5.86
C LEU A 46 6.11 -0.47 4.37
N ARG A 47 5.80 0.50 3.49
CA ARG A 47 6.08 0.41 2.04
C ARG A 47 7.58 0.35 1.76
N GLN A 48 8.39 1.17 2.42
CA GLN A 48 9.85 1.14 2.28
C GLN A 48 10.41 -0.21 2.75
N ARG A 49 9.94 -0.71 3.90
CA ARG A 49 10.32 -2.04 4.41
C ARG A 49 9.83 -3.16 3.48
N ALA A 50 8.66 -3.02 2.87
CA ALA A 50 8.14 -3.98 1.93
C ALA A 50 8.95 -4.02 0.63
N HIS A 51 9.34 -2.85 0.13
CA HIS A 51 10.18 -2.74 -1.04
C HIS A 51 11.58 -3.31 -0.80
N SER A 52 12.18 -3.05 0.37
CA SER A 52 13.50 -3.61 0.71
C SER A 52 13.47 -5.13 0.90
N LEU A 53 12.42 -5.69 1.53
CA LEU A 53 12.24 -7.13 1.66
C LEU A 53 11.90 -7.81 0.32
N GLY A 54 11.10 -7.17 -0.54
CA GLY A 54 10.85 -7.65 -1.90
C GLY A 54 12.13 -7.67 -2.75
N ALA A 55 12.97 -6.64 -2.63
CA ALA A 55 14.28 -6.59 -3.28
C ALA A 55 15.25 -7.64 -2.71
N ALA A 56 15.20 -7.94 -1.42
CA ALA A 56 15.98 -9.02 -0.82
C ALA A 56 15.51 -10.40 -1.31
N GLY A 57 14.20 -10.62 -1.45
CA GLY A 57 13.63 -11.85 -2.02
C GLY A 57 14.03 -12.08 -3.48
N HIS A 58 14.34 -11.02 -4.22
CA HIS A 58 14.89 -11.10 -5.58
C HIS A 58 16.34 -11.63 -5.61
N GLN A 59 17.14 -11.43 -4.55
CA GLN A 59 18.50 -11.97 -4.49
C GLN A 59 18.56 -13.47 -4.13
N VAL A 60 17.46 -14.02 -3.60
CA VAL A 60 17.43 -15.39 -3.11
C VAL A 60 17.08 -16.37 -4.24
N ARG A 61 18.07 -17.14 -4.67
CA ARG A 61 17.97 -18.08 -5.77
C ARG A 61 17.38 -19.41 -5.30
N CYS A 62 16.19 -19.74 -5.78
CA CYS A 62 15.48 -20.94 -5.30
C CYS A 62 16.23 -22.25 -5.58
N TRP A 63 17.05 -22.31 -6.63
CA TRP A 63 17.86 -23.48 -6.99
C TRP A 63 19.06 -23.68 -6.06
N GLU A 64 19.53 -22.64 -5.37
CA GLU A 64 20.58 -22.73 -4.35
C GLU A 64 20.01 -23.26 -3.03
N ILE A 65 18.77 -22.88 -2.70
CA ILE A 65 18.08 -23.37 -1.48
C ILE A 65 17.60 -24.82 -1.64
N ARG A 66 17.01 -25.12 -2.79
CA ARG A 66 16.44 -26.45 -3.07
C ARG A 66 17.48 -27.45 -3.58
N ASP A 67 18.72 -27.00 -3.72
CA ASP A 67 19.85 -27.76 -4.27
C ASP A 67 19.48 -28.50 -5.57
N CYS A 68 18.90 -27.75 -6.51
CA CYS A 68 18.42 -28.32 -7.76
C CYS A 68 19.61 -28.76 -8.64
N PRO A 69 19.56 -29.96 -9.26
CA PRO A 69 20.61 -30.42 -10.18
C PRO A 69 20.65 -29.60 -11.48
N ALA A 70 21.78 -29.64 -12.20
CA ALA A 70 21.99 -28.84 -13.41
C ALA A 70 20.93 -29.08 -14.50
N GLU A 71 20.49 -30.33 -14.69
CA GLU A 71 19.43 -30.71 -15.65
C GLU A 71 18.08 -30.04 -15.35
N GLU A 72 17.74 -29.87 -14.06
CA GLU A 72 16.53 -29.14 -13.65
C GLU A 72 16.69 -27.62 -13.80
N ARG A 73 17.91 -27.09 -13.69
CA ARG A 73 18.16 -25.64 -13.84
C ARG A 73 17.97 -25.19 -15.29
N GLU A 74 18.43 -25.98 -16.25
CA GLU A 74 18.32 -25.65 -17.68
C GLU A 74 16.86 -25.62 -18.17
N SER A 75 16.00 -26.45 -17.57
CA SER A 75 14.57 -26.50 -17.88
C SER A 75 13.71 -25.56 -17.03
N CYS A 76 14.30 -24.89 -16.04
CA CYS A 76 13.56 -24.04 -15.11
C CYS A 76 13.39 -22.61 -15.62
N LEU A 77 12.14 -22.18 -15.78
CA LEU A 77 11.79 -20.80 -16.17
C LEU A 77 12.34 -19.74 -15.21
N ALA A 78 12.36 -20.04 -13.91
CA ALA A 78 12.89 -19.13 -12.89
C ALA A 78 14.42 -18.96 -12.96
N TYR A 79 15.14 -19.95 -13.52
CA TYR A 79 16.58 -19.85 -13.71
C TYR A 79 16.95 -18.85 -14.82
N GLY A 80 16.16 -18.84 -15.91
CA GLY A 80 16.33 -17.89 -17.02
C GLY A 80 15.96 -16.44 -16.69
N ARG A 81 15.21 -16.21 -15.60
CA ARG A 81 14.80 -14.89 -15.11
C ARG A 81 15.27 -14.67 -13.68
N ALA A 82 16.59 -14.58 -13.53
CA ALA A 82 17.22 -14.32 -12.24
C ALA A 82 16.90 -12.91 -11.70
N ASP A 83 16.32 -12.03 -12.53
CA ASP A 83 15.87 -10.65 -12.27
C ASP A 83 14.56 -10.56 -11.46
N VAL A 84 13.87 -11.68 -11.24
CA VAL A 84 12.61 -11.75 -10.49
C VAL A 84 12.55 -12.98 -9.57
N PRO A 85 11.82 -12.91 -8.44
CA PRO A 85 11.65 -14.07 -7.57
C PRO A 85 11.00 -15.24 -8.31
N CYS A 86 11.41 -16.47 -8.00
CA CYS A 86 10.91 -17.65 -8.71
C CYS A 86 9.39 -17.78 -8.71
N TRP A 87 8.74 -17.45 -7.58
CA TRP A 87 7.29 -17.51 -7.44
C TRP A 87 6.56 -16.54 -8.37
N GLN A 88 7.17 -15.39 -8.70
CA GLN A 88 6.60 -14.41 -9.60
C GLN A 88 6.66 -14.91 -11.05
N VAL A 89 7.78 -15.52 -11.45
CA VAL A 89 7.92 -16.16 -12.77
C VAL A 89 6.85 -17.23 -12.98
N PHE A 90 6.65 -18.10 -11.99
CA PHE A 90 5.63 -19.14 -12.07
C PHE A 90 4.21 -18.56 -12.07
N ARG A 91 3.96 -17.50 -11.30
CA ARG A 91 2.64 -16.84 -11.26
C ARG A 91 2.30 -16.13 -12.58
N GLU A 92 3.27 -15.46 -13.20
CA GLU A 92 3.09 -14.80 -14.50
C GLU A 92 2.90 -15.82 -15.63
N THR A 93 3.63 -16.93 -15.60
CA THR A 93 3.57 -17.94 -16.67
C THR A 93 2.34 -18.84 -16.55
N GLY A 94 2.04 -19.30 -15.33
CA GLY A 94 0.95 -20.24 -15.08
C GLY A 94 -0.37 -19.59 -14.66
N GLY A 95 -0.41 -18.28 -14.44
CA GLY A 95 -1.56 -17.55 -13.88
C GLY A 95 -1.92 -17.93 -12.44
N ARG A 96 -1.23 -18.91 -11.85
CA ARG A 96 -1.41 -19.42 -10.50
C ARG A 96 -0.07 -19.59 -9.82
N LEU A 97 -0.09 -19.44 -8.50
CA LEU A 97 1.06 -19.78 -7.68
C LEU A 97 1.13 -21.31 -7.51
N PRO A 98 2.28 -21.97 -7.75
CA PRO A 98 2.45 -23.39 -7.47
C PRO A 98 2.28 -23.69 -5.97
N GLU A 99 1.68 -24.83 -5.62
CA GLU A 99 1.49 -25.27 -4.23
C GLU A 99 2.79 -25.25 -3.40
N PRO A 100 3.96 -25.66 -3.91
CA PRO A 100 5.22 -25.61 -3.16
C PRO A 100 5.65 -24.20 -2.77
N CYS A 101 5.20 -23.18 -3.52
CA CYS A 101 5.52 -21.78 -3.17
C CYS A 101 4.73 -21.30 -1.95
N LEU A 102 3.58 -21.90 -1.63
CA LEU A 102 2.77 -21.51 -0.45
C LEU A 102 3.50 -21.78 0.88
N THR A 103 4.38 -22.77 0.91
CA THR A 103 5.19 -23.12 2.08
C THR A 103 6.62 -22.62 2.01
N CYS A 104 7.05 -22.08 0.88
CA CYS A 104 8.41 -21.58 0.66
C CYS A 104 8.64 -20.25 1.42
N HIS A 105 9.72 -20.16 2.19
CA HIS A 105 10.08 -18.95 2.94
C HIS A 105 10.33 -17.75 2.01
N VAL A 106 10.88 -17.97 0.81
CA VAL A 106 11.07 -16.93 -0.22
C VAL A 106 9.77 -16.24 -0.62
N PHE A 107 8.63 -16.92 -0.53
CA PHE A 107 7.31 -16.33 -0.75
C PHE A 107 6.69 -15.82 0.56
N ARG A 108 6.78 -16.60 1.65
CA ARG A 108 6.14 -16.27 2.94
C ARG A 108 6.75 -15.06 3.65
N ASP A 109 8.04 -14.82 3.43
CA ASP A 109 8.77 -13.71 4.05
C ASP A 109 8.62 -12.41 3.22
N VAL A 110 7.98 -12.49 2.04
CA VAL A 110 7.59 -11.30 1.28
C VAL A 110 6.43 -10.65 2.03
N PRO A 111 6.58 -9.39 2.49
CA PRO A 111 5.50 -8.68 3.12
C PRO A 111 4.32 -8.55 2.15
N ALA A 112 3.12 -8.77 2.66
CA ALA A 112 1.91 -8.70 1.86
C ALA A 112 1.84 -7.37 1.10
N PRO A 113 1.46 -7.37 -0.19
CA PRO A 113 1.24 -6.13 -0.92
C PRO A 113 0.16 -5.34 -0.19
N ILE A 114 0.56 -4.18 0.33
CA ILE A 114 -0.37 -3.24 0.95
C ILE A 114 -1.25 -2.76 -0.20
N ALA A 115 -2.56 -3.08 -0.15
CA ALA A 115 -3.51 -2.67 -1.18
C ALA A 115 -3.35 -1.16 -1.41
N ALA A 116 -3.14 -0.78 -2.68
CA ALA A 116 -2.97 0.60 -3.09
C ALA A 116 -4.28 1.38 -3.02
#